data_AF-A0AAD8MG55-F1
#
_entry.id   AF-A0AAD8MG55-F1
#
_cell.length_a   1.000
_cell.length_b   1.000
_cell.length_c   1.000
_cell.angle_alpha   90.00
_cell.angle_beta   90.00
_cell.angle_gamma   90.00
#
_symmetry.space_group_name_H-M   'P 1'
#
loop_
_entity.id
_entity.type
_entity.pdbx_description
1 polymer ?
#
loop_
_entity_poly.entity_id
_entity_poly.type
_entity_poly.pdbx_seq_one_letter_code
_entity_poly.pdbx_strand_id
1 'polypeptide(L)'
;MPDESSLITNNDVWEVGTMHTDGRLRIEVIKGLLEPSCKCSHQITNIMHERLEPTGFTWKTVSKDTKEFYFEEFKLSWIEEWKTPECRAKSEKKRQNRRVGVDDGDYPATHTGGSASGRTHTARLAEKWKRNLSPIEVFEHLHTKNHDKVTYIDKKSAAIANINTLRVERSKPVDGSSVPQPVDEIMLYYDAIGGRNKRNKVYGIGSSVDIFYESNGNTSSHFSSLEPNTQKYQKLETELQEMKEQIKEIDEMKKRMREMESLVARFYGSSIIYHIAIWRTTGYRDG
;
A
#
# COMPACT_ATOMS: atom_id res chain seq x y z
N MET A 1 58.55 11.70 26.36
CA MET A 1 58.20 10.26 26.26
C MET A 1 57.63 9.85 27.60
N PRO A 2 56.49 9.14 27.62
CA PRO A 2 55.37 9.43 28.52
C PRO A 2 55.16 8.36 29.61
N ASP A 3 54.35 8.68 30.62
CA ASP A 3 53.44 7.71 31.22
C ASP A 3 52.08 8.38 31.44
N GLU A 4 51.15 8.05 30.53
CA GLU A 4 49.72 8.30 30.62
C GLU A 4 49.07 7.13 31.37
N SER A 5 48.50 7.40 32.54
CA SER A 5 47.50 6.53 33.14
C SER A 5 46.51 7.34 33.98
N SER A 6 45.81 8.26 33.33
CA SER A 6 44.57 8.86 33.82
C SER A 6 43.40 7.94 33.49
N LEU A 7 43.18 6.90 34.31
CA LEU A 7 41.89 6.21 34.35
C LEU A 7 40.92 7.01 35.22
N ILE A 8 40.50 8.19 34.74
CA ILE A 8 39.27 8.82 35.22
C ILE A 8 38.13 8.18 34.44
N THR A 9 37.62 7.08 34.98
CA THR A 9 36.33 6.54 34.54
C THR A 9 35.22 7.40 35.16
N ASN A 10 34.96 8.57 34.55
CA ASN A 10 33.72 9.30 34.80
C ASN A 10 32.58 8.54 34.11
N ASN A 11 32.16 7.44 34.74
CA ASN A 11 30.79 6.98 34.64
C ASN A 11 29.94 8.02 35.37
N ASP A 12 29.61 9.12 34.70
CA ASP A 12 28.51 9.99 35.11
C ASP A 12 27.22 9.17 34.95
N VAL A 13 26.88 8.44 36.00
CA VAL A 13 25.58 7.78 36.14
C VAL A 13 24.58 8.91 36.40
N TRP A 14 23.79 9.24 35.39
CA TRP A 14 22.78 10.30 35.49
C TRP A 14 21.57 9.76 36.24
N GLU A 15 21.41 10.16 37.50
CA GLU A 15 20.31 9.72 38.33
C GLU A 15 19.03 10.49 38.02
N VAL A 16 17.99 9.76 37.58
CA VAL A 16 16.64 10.30 37.35
C VAL A 16 16.13 10.94 38.64
N GLY A 17 15.63 12.17 38.54
CA GLY A 17 15.08 12.89 39.68
C GLY A 17 16.04 13.82 40.43
N THR A 18 17.32 13.79 40.10
CA THR A 18 18.30 14.75 40.61
C THR A 18 18.35 16.02 39.75
N MET A 19 18.70 17.12 40.40
CA MET A 19 19.03 18.37 39.71
C MET A 19 20.51 18.27 39.35
N HIS A 20 20.80 18.27 38.06
CA HIS A 20 22.16 18.11 37.59
C HIS A 20 22.95 19.43 37.68
N THR A 21 24.29 19.39 37.53
CA THR A 21 25.18 20.57 37.60
C THR A 21 24.88 21.65 36.54
N ASP A 22 24.04 21.35 35.56
CA ASP A 22 23.51 22.27 34.53
C ASP A 22 22.15 22.90 34.92
N GLY A 23 21.68 22.68 36.16
CA GLY A 23 20.43 23.23 36.69
C GLY A 23 19.16 22.52 36.18
N ARG A 24 19.30 21.44 35.41
CA ARG A 24 18.14 20.72 34.84
C ARG A 24 17.68 19.56 35.70
N LEU A 25 16.38 19.36 35.72
CA LEU A 25 15.77 18.15 36.26
C LEU A 25 15.91 17.01 35.24
N ARG A 26 16.55 15.91 35.63
CA ARG A 26 16.66 14.74 34.75
C ARG A 26 15.35 13.97 34.71
N ILE A 27 14.70 14.01 33.53
CA ILE A 27 13.43 13.33 33.26
C ILE A 27 13.61 12.24 32.19
N GLU A 28 13.07 11.04 32.42
CA GLU A 28 13.06 9.93 31.47
C GLU A 28 11.67 9.30 31.34
N VAL A 29 11.35 8.75 30.16
CA VAL A 29 10.11 7.99 29.95
C VAL A 29 10.39 6.52 30.22
N ILE A 30 10.04 6.03 31.41
CA ILE A 30 10.21 4.65 31.82
C ILE A 30 8.84 3.98 31.81
N LYS A 31 8.67 2.93 30.98
CA LYS A 31 7.39 2.19 30.84
C LYS A 31 6.18 3.07 30.52
N GLY A 32 6.39 4.17 29.79
CA GLY A 32 5.33 5.12 29.42
C GLY A 32 5.01 6.17 30.49
N LEU A 33 5.74 6.19 31.60
CA LEU A 33 5.61 7.19 32.66
C LEU A 33 6.82 8.13 32.63
N LEU A 34 6.60 9.44 32.81
CA LEU A 34 7.67 10.42 33.00
C LEU A 34 8.23 10.23 34.41
N GLU A 35 9.52 9.99 34.57
CA GLU A 35 10.22 9.91 35.85
C GLU A 35 11.23 11.05 35.98
N PRO A 36 11.32 11.79 37.10
CA PRO A 36 10.54 11.65 38.33
C PRO A 36 9.09 12.09 38.13
N SER A 37 8.17 11.13 38.26
CA SER A 37 6.74 11.33 37.99
C SER A 37 6.15 12.40 38.90
N CYS A 38 6.56 12.42 40.16
CA CYS A 38 6.11 13.39 41.14
C CYS A 38 6.47 14.83 40.74
N LYS A 39 7.71 15.12 40.34
CA LYS A 39 8.14 16.50 40.04
C LYS A 39 7.55 17.01 38.73
N CYS A 40 7.45 16.16 37.71
CA CYS A 40 6.78 16.50 36.46
C CYS A 40 5.29 16.80 36.71
N SER A 41 4.64 15.93 37.49
CA SER A 41 3.25 16.11 37.87
C SER A 41 3.05 17.39 38.69
N HIS A 42 3.93 17.72 39.65
CA HIS A 42 3.85 18.95 40.41
C HIS A 42 3.97 20.20 39.53
N GLN A 43 4.89 20.21 38.56
CA GLN A 43 5.02 21.36 37.65
C GLN A 43 3.80 21.54 36.75
N ILE A 44 3.28 20.45 36.17
CA ILE A 44 2.03 20.49 35.40
C ILE A 44 0.88 20.97 36.29
N THR A 45 0.83 20.50 37.54
CA THR A 45 -0.19 20.86 38.51
C THR A 45 -0.09 22.35 38.86
N ASN A 46 1.10 22.89 39.09
CA ASN A 46 1.33 24.32 39.34
C ASN A 46 0.82 25.18 38.18
N ILE A 47 1.16 24.82 36.93
CA ILE A 47 0.66 25.52 35.73
C ILE A 47 -0.87 25.47 35.65
N MET A 48 -1.49 24.34 35.99
CA MET A 48 -2.95 24.23 36.04
C MET A 48 -3.55 25.07 37.18
N HIS A 49 -2.84 25.22 38.31
CA HIS A 49 -3.29 26.05 39.43
C HIS A 49 -3.23 27.56 39.15
N GLU A 50 -2.37 28.01 38.23
CA GLU A 50 -2.27 29.42 37.85
C GLU A 50 -3.57 29.97 37.25
N ARG A 51 -4.36 29.11 36.58
CA ARG A 51 -5.63 29.52 35.98
C ARG A 51 -6.71 28.44 36.06
N LEU A 52 -7.12 28.14 37.29
CA LEU A 52 -8.23 27.19 37.52
C LEU A 52 -9.55 27.74 36.95
N GLU A 53 -10.10 27.01 35.98
CA GLU A 53 -11.46 27.28 35.49
C GLU A 53 -12.51 26.65 36.42
N PRO A 54 -13.46 27.43 36.97
CA PRO A 54 -14.46 26.92 37.90
C PRO A 54 -15.34 25.79 37.31
N THR A 55 -15.55 25.80 36.00
CA THR A 55 -16.33 24.79 35.26
C THR A 55 -15.47 23.71 34.61
N GLY A 56 -14.15 23.77 34.79
CA GLY A 56 -13.14 22.96 34.13
C GLY A 56 -12.86 21.60 34.77
N PHE A 57 -13.86 20.96 35.41
CA PHE A 57 -13.69 19.69 36.11
C PHE A 57 -13.32 18.51 35.18
N THR A 58 -13.42 18.68 33.86
CA THR A 58 -12.83 17.77 32.87
C THR A 58 -12.12 18.55 31.77
N TRP A 59 -11.08 17.96 31.15
CA TRP A 59 -10.38 18.58 30.01
C TRP A 59 -11.33 18.96 28.86
N LYS A 60 -12.48 18.29 28.72
CA LYS A 60 -13.49 18.62 27.70
C LYS A 60 -14.22 19.94 27.99
N THR A 61 -14.41 20.28 29.27
CA THR A 61 -15.16 21.46 29.70
C THR A 61 -14.29 22.70 29.89
N VAL A 62 -12.97 22.54 29.95
CA VAL A 62 -12.02 23.67 29.94
C VAL A 62 -12.15 24.43 28.62
N SER A 63 -12.30 25.76 28.70
CA SER A 63 -12.40 26.61 27.52
C SER A 63 -11.16 26.51 26.63
N LYS A 64 -11.34 26.87 25.35
CA LYS A 64 -10.22 26.86 24.39
C LYS A 64 -9.11 27.83 24.85
N ASP A 65 -9.48 29.01 25.32
CA ASP A 65 -8.53 30.05 25.75
C ASP A 65 -7.69 29.59 26.94
N THR A 66 -8.28 28.86 27.89
CA THR A 66 -7.56 28.32 29.05
C THR A 66 -6.65 27.14 28.65
N LYS A 67 -7.06 26.30 27.70
CA LYS A 67 -6.18 25.26 27.13
C LYS A 67 -4.99 25.86 26.38
N GLU A 68 -5.24 26.91 25.61
CA GLU A 68 -4.23 27.62 24.85
C GLU A 68 -3.25 28.31 25.81
N PHE A 69 -3.73 28.94 26.88
CA PHE A 69 -2.89 29.45 27.97
C PHE A 69 -1.98 28.37 28.57
N TYR A 70 -2.53 27.23 29.02
CA TYR A 70 -1.71 26.14 29.58
C TYR A 70 -0.66 25.63 28.59
N PHE A 71 -1.02 25.54 27.31
CA PHE A 71 -0.11 25.06 26.28
C PHE A 71 0.98 26.07 25.97
N GLU A 72 0.68 27.37 25.95
CA GLU A 72 1.66 28.43 25.76
C GLU A 72 2.61 28.56 26.97
N GLU A 73 2.12 28.52 28.21
CA GLU A 73 2.98 28.52 29.40
C GLU A 73 3.86 27.26 29.45
N PHE A 74 3.29 26.09 29.14
CA PHE A 74 4.07 24.87 29.00
C PHE A 74 5.13 24.98 27.89
N LYS A 75 4.82 25.60 26.75
CA LYS A 75 5.82 25.88 25.69
C LYS A 75 6.87 26.84 26.16
N LEU A 76 6.52 27.96 26.80
CA LEU A 76 7.47 28.98 27.24
C LEU A 76 8.46 28.41 28.25
N SER A 77 7.96 27.64 29.23
CA SER A 77 8.80 26.94 30.21
C SER A 77 9.82 26.01 29.54
N TRP A 78 9.46 25.38 28.42
CA TRP A 78 10.34 24.49 27.66
C TRP A 78 11.16 25.17 26.56
N ILE A 79 10.72 26.26 25.94
CA ILE A 79 11.43 26.93 24.84
C ILE A 79 12.81 27.41 25.31
N GLU A 80 12.89 27.95 26.53
CA GLU A 80 14.17 28.34 27.13
C GLU A 80 15.08 27.12 27.35
N GLU A 81 14.51 25.99 27.77
CA GLU A 81 15.25 24.72 27.91
C GLU A 81 15.71 24.15 26.55
N TRP A 82 14.93 24.30 25.48
CA TRP A 82 15.29 23.87 24.12
C TRP A 82 16.39 24.74 23.49
N LYS A 83 16.50 26.02 23.87
CA LYS A 83 17.56 26.94 23.43
C LYS A 83 18.92 26.64 24.05
N THR A 84 18.96 25.83 25.10
CA THR A 84 20.21 25.53 25.80
C THR A 84 21.23 24.83 24.89
N PRO A 85 22.55 25.06 25.11
CA PRO A 85 23.59 24.45 24.29
C PRO A 85 23.54 22.92 24.30
N GLU A 86 23.22 22.29 25.44
CA GLU A 86 23.16 20.82 25.50
C GLU A 86 21.93 20.24 24.79
N CYS A 87 20.75 20.88 24.86
CA CYS A 87 19.57 20.42 24.10
C CYS A 87 19.84 20.51 22.59
N ARG A 88 20.47 21.61 22.15
CA ARG A 88 20.93 21.75 20.76
C ARG A 88 21.96 20.71 20.38
N ALA A 89 22.97 20.47 21.23
CA ALA A 89 23.99 19.44 20.99
C ALA A 89 23.40 18.03 20.96
N LYS A 90 22.44 17.71 21.83
CA LYS A 90 21.75 16.40 21.86
C LYS A 90 20.85 16.23 20.64
N SER A 91 20.16 17.29 20.21
CA SER A 91 19.37 17.29 18.98
C SER A 91 20.26 17.11 17.75
N GLU A 92 21.40 17.82 17.69
CA GLU A 92 22.39 17.69 16.63
C GLU A 92 22.99 16.30 16.57
N LYS A 93 23.40 15.75 17.72
CA LYS A 93 23.89 14.37 17.84
C LYS A 93 22.82 13.37 17.42
N LYS A 94 21.54 13.57 17.79
CA LYS A 94 20.42 12.74 17.31
C LYS A 94 20.11 12.94 15.83
N ARG A 95 20.41 14.10 15.25
CA ARG A 95 20.29 14.41 13.82
C ARG A 95 21.39 13.70 13.03
N GLN A 96 22.61 13.72 13.53
CA GLN A 96 23.75 12.98 12.99
C GLN A 96 23.57 11.47 13.15
N ASN A 97 23.05 11.02 14.29
CA ASN A 97 22.71 9.61 14.56
C ASN A 97 21.38 9.19 13.94
N ARG A 98 20.61 10.12 13.36
CA ARG A 98 19.43 9.76 12.58
C ARG A 98 19.99 8.90 11.47
N ARG A 99 19.52 7.66 11.36
CA ARG A 99 19.90 6.71 10.31
C ARG A 99 19.50 7.30 8.95
N VAL A 100 20.27 8.27 8.47
CA VAL A 100 20.44 8.50 7.05
C VAL A 100 21.16 7.23 6.65
N GLY A 101 20.47 6.32 5.96
CA GLY A 101 21.08 5.08 5.52
C GLY A 101 22.37 5.43 4.80
N VAL A 102 23.50 5.22 5.45
CA VAL A 102 24.78 5.22 4.75
C VAL A 102 24.70 3.95 3.90
N ASP A 103 24.87 4.11 2.59
CA ASP A 103 24.72 3.01 1.64
C ASP A 103 25.61 1.80 1.97
N ASP A 104 26.70 2.04 2.72
CA ASP A 104 27.67 1.05 3.21
C ASP A 104 27.72 0.90 4.74
N GLY A 105 26.74 1.44 5.47
CA GLY A 105 26.65 1.25 6.92
C GLY A 105 26.06 -0.12 7.29
N ASP A 106 26.39 -0.65 8.48
CA ASP A 106 25.83 -1.92 9.01
C ASP A 106 24.29 -1.97 9.04
N TYR A 107 23.63 -0.80 8.98
CA TYR A 107 22.19 -0.66 9.04
C TYR A 107 21.68 0.35 7.99
N PRO A 108 21.59 -0.04 6.71
CA PRO A 108 21.05 0.84 5.67
C PRO A 108 19.59 1.19 5.94
N ALA A 109 19.12 2.29 5.33
CA ALA A 109 17.72 2.66 5.40
C ALA A 109 16.87 1.58 4.71
N THR A 110 15.67 1.34 5.22
CA THR A 110 14.77 0.31 4.68
C THR A 110 13.64 0.88 3.83
N HIS A 111 13.50 2.21 3.78
CA HIS A 111 12.54 2.97 2.96
C HIS A 111 12.88 4.47 3.01
N THR A 112 12.45 5.25 2.01
CA THR A 112 12.60 6.72 1.91
C THR A 112 11.43 7.51 2.50
N GLY A 113 10.37 6.83 2.94
CA GLY A 113 9.13 7.46 3.41
C GLY A 113 9.25 8.26 4.73
N GLY A 114 10.36 8.17 5.46
CA GLY A 114 10.54 8.84 6.74
C GLY A 114 9.52 8.39 7.80
N SER A 115 9.12 9.30 8.69
CA SER A 115 8.19 8.97 9.78
C SER A 115 6.72 8.86 9.35
N ALA A 116 6.39 9.22 8.10
CA ALA A 116 5.02 9.14 7.61
C ALA A 116 4.66 7.69 7.28
N SER A 117 3.44 7.30 7.63
CA SER A 117 2.96 5.94 7.37
C SER A 117 2.81 5.68 5.86
N GLY A 118 2.87 4.41 5.44
CA GLY A 118 2.59 4.03 4.05
C GLY A 118 1.24 4.57 3.59
N ARG A 119 0.20 4.40 4.42
CA ARG A 119 -1.17 4.89 4.14
C ARG A 119 -1.19 6.39 3.83
N THR A 120 -0.42 7.17 4.59
CA THR A 120 -0.27 8.62 4.38
C THR A 120 0.40 8.93 3.05
N HIS A 121 1.47 8.20 2.70
CA HIS A 121 2.12 8.34 1.40
C HIS A 121 1.19 7.98 0.25
N THR A 122 0.46 6.88 0.34
CA THR A 122 -0.53 6.48 -0.66
C THR A 122 -1.59 7.54 -0.86
N ALA A 123 -2.16 8.10 0.21
CA ALA A 123 -3.16 9.16 0.12
C ALA A 123 -2.60 10.44 -0.55
N ARG A 124 -1.39 10.87 -0.17
CA ARG A 124 -0.72 12.03 -0.77
C ARG A 124 -0.43 11.84 -2.25
N LEU A 125 0.02 10.64 -2.64
CA LEU A 125 0.26 10.31 -4.03
C LEU A 125 -1.04 10.26 -4.83
N ALA A 126 -2.12 9.71 -4.25
CA ALA A 126 -3.40 9.59 -4.93
C ALA A 126 -4.01 10.97 -5.20
N GLU A 127 -3.88 11.88 -4.24
CA GLU A 127 -4.25 13.29 -4.39
C GLU A 127 -3.40 13.99 -5.45
N LYS A 128 -2.07 13.83 -5.39
CA LYS A 128 -1.12 14.44 -6.33
C LYS A 128 -1.37 14.00 -7.77
N TRP A 129 -1.65 12.71 -7.99
CA TRP A 129 -1.85 12.13 -9.32
C TRP A 129 -3.32 12.02 -9.72
N LYS A 130 -4.23 12.41 -8.83
CA LYS A 130 -5.69 12.36 -9.01
C LYS A 130 -6.21 11.01 -9.51
N ARG A 131 -5.61 9.92 -9.03
CA ARG A 131 -5.97 8.54 -9.39
C ARG A 131 -5.65 7.56 -8.28
N ASN A 132 -6.25 6.37 -8.37
CA ASN A 132 -5.86 5.23 -7.55
C ASN A 132 -4.46 4.75 -7.97
N LEU A 133 -3.68 4.37 -6.97
CA LEU A 133 -2.32 3.85 -7.15
C LEU A 133 -2.34 2.33 -7.08
N SER A 134 -1.41 1.70 -7.80
CA SER A 134 -1.08 0.29 -7.60
C SER A 134 -0.15 0.11 -6.39
N PRO A 135 -0.16 -1.07 -5.74
CA PRO A 135 0.81 -1.42 -4.71
C PRO A 135 2.27 -1.22 -5.15
N ILE A 136 2.56 -1.48 -6.43
CA ILE A 136 3.88 -1.35 -7.03
C ILE A 136 4.34 0.10 -7.03
N GLU A 137 3.44 1.03 -7.34
CA GLU A 137 3.79 2.46 -7.45
C GLU A 137 4.08 3.07 -6.08
N VAL A 138 3.33 2.64 -5.06
CA VAL A 138 3.60 3.01 -3.67
C VAL A 138 4.93 2.40 -3.22
N PHE A 139 5.19 1.15 -3.58
CA PHE A 139 6.45 0.48 -3.27
C PHE A 139 7.65 1.19 -3.93
N GLU A 140 7.60 1.47 -5.23
CA GLU A 140 8.62 2.23 -5.95
C GLU A 140 8.86 3.58 -5.28
N HIS A 141 7.80 4.30 -4.91
CA HIS A 141 7.93 5.59 -4.25
C HIS A 141 8.65 5.48 -2.88
N LEU A 142 8.37 4.43 -2.11
CA LEU A 142 8.92 4.23 -0.77
C LEU A 142 10.29 3.56 -0.75
N HIS A 143 10.68 2.85 -1.82
CA HIS A 143 11.87 2.00 -1.84
C HIS A 143 12.90 2.37 -2.91
N THR A 144 12.71 3.50 -3.60
CA THR A 144 13.72 4.06 -4.51
C THR A 144 14.22 5.42 -4.05
N LYS A 145 15.50 5.68 -4.32
CA LYS A 145 16.11 6.98 -4.05
C LYS A 145 15.51 8.02 -4.99
N ASN A 146 15.14 9.17 -4.43
CA ASN A 146 14.56 10.29 -5.17
C ASN A 146 13.34 9.90 -6.06
N HIS A 147 12.71 8.77 -5.76
CA HIS A 147 11.59 8.22 -6.53
C HIS A 147 11.93 7.95 -8.01
N ASP A 148 13.18 7.59 -8.30
CA ASP A 148 13.69 7.37 -9.66
C ASP A 148 13.24 6.04 -10.29
N LYS A 149 12.66 5.13 -9.49
CA LYS A 149 12.21 3.78 -9.88
C LYS A 149 13.34 2.83 -10.33
N VAL A 150 14.60 3.23 -10.18
CA VAL A 150 15.78 2.49 -10.66
C VAL A 150 16.70 2.17 -9.50
N THR A 151 16.99 3.14 -8.63
CA THR A 151 17.96 3.01 -7.55
C THR A 151 17.26 2.59 -6.27
N TYR A 152 17.17 1.28 -6.07
CA TYR A 152 16.58 0.68 -4.88
C TYR A 152 17.47 0.84 -3.64
N ILE A 153 16.85 1.07 -2.48
CA ILE A 153 17.57 1.40 -1.23
C ILE A 153 18.24 0.15 -0.62
N ASP A 154 17.61 -1.02 -0.79
CA ASP A 154 18.12 -2.27 -0.22
C ASP A 154 18.07 -3.44 -1.22
N LYS A 155 18.92 -4.46 -1.00
CA LYS A 155 19.03 -5.62 -1.90
C LYS A 155 17.72 -6.40 -2.07
N LYS A 156 16.89 -6.49 -1.03
CA LYS A 156 15.60 -7.17 -1.10
C LYS A 156 14.60 -6.34 -1.91
N SER A 157 14.59 -5.02 -1.76
CA SER A 157 13.77 -4.15 -2.61
C SER A 157 14.18 -4.21 -4.09
N ALA A 158 15.50 -4.30 -4.37
CA ALA A 158 16.01 -4.51 -5.72
C ALA A 158 15.62 -5.88 -6.31
N ALA A 159 15.58 -6.94 -5.50
CA ALA A 159 15.14 -8.26 -5.97
C ALA A 159 13.66 -8.28 -6.41
N ILE A 160 12.82 -7.47 -5.75
CA ILE A 160 11.39 -7.31 -6.09
C ILE A 160 11.23 -6.47 -7.37
N ALA A 161 12.22 -5.68 -7.78
CA ALA A 161 12.19 -4.88 -9.01
C ALA A 161 12.01 -5.72 -10.30
N ASN A 162 12.28 -7.04 -10.23
CA ASN A 162 11.95 -8.00 -11.29
C ASN A 162 10.43 -8.12 -11.54
N ILE A 163 9.59 -7.39 -10.80
CA ILE A 163 8.15 -7.33 -11.06
C ILE A 163 7.80 -6.96 -12.51
N ASN A 164 8.65 -6.17 -13.19
CA ASN A 164 8.45 -5.83 -14.60
C ASN A 164 8.62 -7.04 -15.53
N THR A 165 9.52 -7.98 -15.21
CA THR A 165 9.67 -9.21 -16.02
C THR A 165 8.45 -10.11 -15.84
N LEU A 166 7.97 -10.26 -14.60
CA LEU A 166 6.72 -10.98 -14.29
C LEU A 166 5.51 -10.34 -14.97
N ARG A 167 5.46 -9.00 -15.05
CA ARG A 167 4.41 -8.26 -15.74
C ARG A 167 4.37 -8.57 -17.23
N VAL A 168 5.54 -8.58 -17.88
CA VAL A 168 5.66 -8.93 -19.30
C VAL A 168 5.23 -10.37 -19.55
N GLU A 169 5.64 -11.29 -18.67
CA GLU A 169 5.26 -12.70 -18.78
C GLU A 169 3.75 -12.93 -18.65
N ARG A 170 3.10 -12.30 -17.66
CA ARG A 170 1.64 -12.39 -17.47
C ARG A 170 0.82 -11.69 -18.55
N SER A 171 1.42 -10.71 -19.22
CA SER A 171 0.77 -9.98 -20.31
C SER A 171 0.80 -10.76 -21.64
N LYS A 172 1.56 -11.87 -21.72
CA LYS A 172 1.64 -12.67 -22.95
C LYS A 172 0.25 -13.15 -23.38
N PRO A 173 -0.09 -13.03 -24.68
CA PRO A 173 -1.34 -13.57 -25.20
C PRO A 173 -1.44 -15.07 -24.93
N VAL A 174 -2.66 -15.56 -24.67
CA VAL A 174 -2.92 -17.01 -24.63
C VAL A 174 -2.83 -17.56 -26.06
N ASP A 175 -2.37 -18.82 -26.19
CA ASP A 175 -2.23 -19.50 -27.48
C ASP A 175 -3.50 -19.34 -28.34
N GLY A 176 -3.33 -18.68 -29.50
CA GLY A 176 -4.41 -18.39 -30.45
C GLY A 176 -4.99 -16.98 -30.41
N SER A 177 -4.57 -16.12 -29.45
CA SER A 177 -4.97 -14.70 -29.38
C SER A 177 -3.79 -13.78 -29.75
N SER A 178 -4.05 -12.66 -30.43
CA SER A 178 -3.06 -11.59 -30.63
C SER A 178 -3.13 -10.50 -29.56
N VAL A 179 -4.08 -10.60 -28.61
CA VAL A 179 -4.37 -9.56 -27.61
C VAL A 179 -3.64 -9.88 -26.30
N PRO A 180 -2.84 -8.94 -25.74
CA PRO A 180 -2.22 -9.10 -24.43
C PRO A 180 -3.25 -9.30 -23.32
N GLN A 181 -2.91 -10.13 -22.34
CA GLN A 181 -3.81 -10.35 -21.21
C GLN A 181 -3.76 -9.18 -20.21
N PRO A 182 -4.91 -8.79 -19.62
CA PRO A 182 -4.91 -7.82 -18.54
C PRO A 182 -4.19 -8.39 -17.31
N VAL A 183 -3.25 -7.63 -16.76
CA VAL A 183 -2.47 -8.05 -15.59
C VAL A 183 -3.09 -7.47 -14.33
N ASP A 184 -3.42 -8.33 -13.37
CA ASP A 184 -3.78 -7.91 -12.02
C ASP A 184 -2.52 -7.45 -11.27
N GLU A 185 -2.38 -6.13 -11.14
CA GLU A 185 -1.25 -5.47 -10.47
C GLU A 185 -1.13 -5.82 -8.97
N ILE A 186 -2.25 -6.12 -8.30
CA ILE A 186 -2.27 -6.42 -6.86
C ILE A 186 -1.71 -7.83 -6.63
N MET A 187 -2.15 -8.79 -7.45
CA MET A 187 -1.65 -10.16 -7.41
C MET A 187 -0.22 -10.26 -7.92
N LEU A 188 0.13 -9.50 -8.97
CA LEU A 188 1.50 -9.40 -9.46
C LEU A 188 2.47 -8.98 -8.35
N TYR A 189 2.12 -7.95 -7.58
CA TYR A 189 2.93 -7.52 -6.45
C TYR A 189 2.99 -8.57 -5.35
N TYR A 190 1.85 -9.19 -5.02
CA TYR A 190 1.77 -10.22 -3.98
C TYR A 190 2.69 -11.42 -4.27
N ASP A 191 2.73 -11.86 -5.52
CA ASP A 191 3.56 -12.98 -5.95
C ASP A 191 5.05 -12.59 -6.02
N ALA A 192 5.36 -11.39 -6.52
CA ALA A 192 6.72 -10.89 -6.59
C ALA A 192 7.42 -10.79 -5.21
N ILE A 193 6.65 -10.54 -4.15
CA ILE A 193 7.19 -10.48 -2.78
C ILE A 193 7.16 -11.83 -2.04
N GLY A 194 6.60 -12.88 -2.66
CA GLY A 194 6.42 -14.20 -2.04
C GLY A 194 5.30 -14.26 -0.99
N GLY A 195 4.28 -13.39 -1.12
CA GLY A 195 3.13 -13.30 -0.22
C GLY A 195 3.41 -12.73 1.17
N ARG A 196 2.59 -13.10 2.15
CA ARG A 196 2.72 -12.65 3.54
C ARG A 196 3.79 -13.46 4.28
N ASN A 197 4.55 -12.78 5.13
CA ASN A 197 5.49 -13.46 6.02
C ASN A 197 4.78 -14.21 7.17
N LYS A 198 5.55 -14.93 8.00
CA LYS A 198 5.05 -15.65 9.19
C LYS A 198 4.26 -14.80 10.20
N ARG A 199 4.37 -13.46 10.13
CA ARG A 199 3.63 -12.51 10.97
C ARG A 199 2.44 -11.89 10.24
N ASN A 200 2.01 -12.50 9.13
CA ASN A 200 0.92 -12.03 8.28
C ASN A 200 1.15 -10.62 7.68
N LYS A 201 2.41 -10.22 7.47
CA LYS A 201 2.75 -8.90 6.91
C LYS A 201 3.19 -9.01 5.45
N VAL A 202 2.70 -8.08 4.64
CA VAL A 202 3.13 -7.81 3.25
C VAL A 202 4.39 -6.94 3.31
N TYR A 203 5.44 -7.34 2.60
CA TYR A 203 6.69 -6.59 2.58
C TYR A 203 6.52 -5.25 1.84
N GLY A 204 7.35 -4.25 2.19
CA GLY A 204 7.51 -3.04 1.39
C GLY A 204 6.41 -1.97 1.51
N ILE A 205 5.17 -2.34 1.82
CA ILE A 205 4.04 -1.41 1.71
C ILE A 205 3.48 -0.89 3.05
N GLY A 206 3.96 -1.44 4.17
CA GLY A 206 3.61 -0.97 5.51
C GLY A 206 2.10 -0.95 5.78
N SER A 207 1.60 0.18 6.28
CA SER A 207 0.17 0.37 6.60
C SER A 207 -0.73 0.61 5.39
N SER A 208 -0.17 0.73 4.18
CA SER A 208 -1.00 0.75 2.96
C SER A 208 -1.55 -0.63 2.62
N VAL A 209 -1.13 -1.68 3.31
CA VAL A 209 -1.65 -3.04 3.10
C VAL A 209 -3.17 -3.07 3.18
N ASP A 210 -3.77 -2.31 4.11
CA ASP A 210 -5.24 -2.23 4.28
C ASP A 210 -5.96 -1.56 3.11
N ILE A 211 -5.25 -0.77 2.30
CA ILE A 211 -5.82 -0.11 1.10
C ILE A 211 -5.93 -1.13 -0.05
N PHE A 212 -4.93 -2.00 -0.18
CA PHE A 212 -4.78 -2.87 -1.35
C PHE A 212 -5.24 -4.31 -1.12
N TYR A 213 -5.18 -4.74 0.13
CA TYR A 213 -5.56 -6.07 0.56
C TYR A 213 -6.60 -5.86 1.65
N GLU A 214 -7.88 -5.96 1.28
CA GLU A 214 -8.98 -5.85 2.24
C GLU A 214 -8.71 -6.77 3.43
N SER A 215 -8.47 -6.15 4.58
CA SER A 215 -8.57 -6.83 5.86
C SER A 215 -10.06 -6.94 6.12
N ASN A 216 -10.63 -8.13 5.96
CA ASN A 216 -11.91 -8.42 6.59
C ASN A 216 -11.72 -8.11 8.07
N GLY A 217 -12.30 -7.00 8.51
CA GLY A 217 -12.14 -6.49 9.85
C GLY A 217 -12.64 -7.53 10.84
N ASN A 218 -11.71 -8.28 11.43
CA ASN A 218 -11.80 -8.74 12.79
C ASN A 218 -10.46 -9.29 13.27
N THR A 219 -10.07 -8.79 14.42
CA THR A 219 -9.13 -9.36 15.34
C THR A 219 -9.43 -10.85 15.54
N SER A 220 -8.41 -11.70 15.38
CA SER A 220 -8.38 -13.14 15.66
C SER A 220 -8.92 -14.11 14.59
N SER A 221 -8.06 -15.10 14.31
CA SER A 221 -8.32 -16.42 13.71
C SER A 221 -8.59 -16.48 12.21
N HIS A 222 -7.63 -17.11 11.52
CA HIS A 222 -7.72 -17.69 10.18
C HIS A 222 -8.16 -16.74 9.05
N PHE A 223 -7.18 -16.05 8.46
CA PHE A 223 -7.20 -15.90 7.01
C PHE A 223 -7.06 -17.33 6.47
N SER A 224 -8.20 -17.95 6.18
CA SER A 224 -8.24 -19.02 5.18
C SER A 224 -7.41 -18.54 4.00
N SER A 225 -6.71 -19.48 3.36
CA SER A 225 -6.15 -19.32 2.02
C SER A 225 -6.97 -18.30 1.20
N LEU A 226 -6.34 -17.62 0.25
CA LEU A 226 -7.10 -17.15 -0.91
C LEU A 226 -7.74 -18.40 -1.57
N GLU A 227 -8.80 -18.92 -0.97
CA GLU A 227 -9.91 -19.60 -1.59
C GLU A 227 -10.59 -18.46 -2.32
N PRO A 228 -10.36 -18.34 -3.63
CA PRO A 228 -11.04 -17.35 -4.44
C PRO A 228 -12.52 -17.65 -4.23
N ASN A 229 -13.30 -16.72 -3.64
CA ASN A 229 -14.71 -16.89 -3.27
C ASN A 229 -15.38 -17.93 -4.18
N THR A 230 -15.42 -19.19 -3.70
CA THR A 230 -15.56 -20.36 -4.55
C THR A 230 -16.92 -20.35 -5.25
N GLN A 231 -17.91 -19.74 -4.59
CA GLN A 231 -19.24 -19.48 -5.13
C GLN A 231 -19.27 -18.52 -6.32
N LYS A 232 -18.48 -17.44 -6.28
CA LYS A 232 -18.43 -16.50 -7.42
C LYS A 232 -17.76 -17.12 -8.64
N TYR A 233 -16.67 -17.87 -8.43
CA TYR A 233 -15.97 -18.57 -9.51
C TYR A 233 -16.79 -19.74 -10.06
N GLN A 234 -17.43 -20.54 -9.20
CA GLN A 234 -18.36 -21.60 -9.63
C GLN A 234 -19.51 -21.02 -10.46
N LYS A 235 -20.08 -19.88 -10.03
CA LYS A 235 -21.13 -19.21 -10.79
C LYS A 235 -20.62 -18.73 -12.16
N LEU A 236 -19.43 -18.15 -12.20
CA LEU A 236 -18.82 -17.70 -13.46
C LEU A 236 -18.47 -18.88 -14.38
N GLU A 237 -18.02 -20.00 -13.83
CA GLU A 237 -17.77 -21.25 -14.57
C GLU A 237 -19.06 -21.83 -15.15
N THR A 238 -20.16 -21.83 -14.38
CA THR A 238 -21.46 -22.26 -14.89
C THR A 238 -21.96 -21.36 -16.01
N GLU A 239 -21.83 -20.03 -15.88
CA GLU A 239 -22.22 -19.07 -16.94
C GLU A 239 -21.35 -19.24 -18.20
N LEU A 240 -20.04 -19.49 -18.05
CA LEU A 240 -19.16 -19.79 -19.19
C LEU A 240 -19.51 -21.09 -19.89
N GLN A 241 -19.93 -22.10 -19.13
CA GLN A 241 -20.33 -23.39 -19.69
C GLN A 241 -21.67 -23.28 -20.43
N GLU A 242 -22.61 -22.52 -19.89
CA GLU A 242 -23.89 -22.22 -20.53
C GLU A 242 -23.70 -21.42 -21.83
N MET A 243 -22.84 -20.38 -21.83
CA MET A 243 -22.49 -19.65 -23.04
C MET A 243 -21.84 -20.55 -24.10
N LYS A 244 -20.95 -21.47 -23.71
CA LYS A 244 -20.33 -22.42 -24.65
C LYS A 244 -21.36 -23.35 -25.29
N GLU A 245 -22.36 -23.78 -24.53
CA GLU A 245 -23.45 -24.61 -25.04
C GLU A 245 -24.31 -23.83 -26.04
N GLN A 246 -24.66 -22.58 -25.71
CA GLN A 246 -25.38 -21.69 -26.63
C GLN A 246 -24.63 -21.45 -27.94
N ILE A 247 -23.30 -21.31 -27.91
CA ILE A 247 -22.48 -21.17 -29.13
C ILE A 247 -22.57 -22.43 -30.01
N LYS A 248 -22.52 -23.63 -29.41
CA LYS A 248 -22.68 -24.88 -30.17
C LYS A 248 -24.04 -24.96 -30.83
N GLU A 249 -25.11 -24.60 -30.12
CA GLU A 249 -26.47 -24.62 -30.66
C GLU A 249 -26.63 -23.64 -31.83
N ILE A 250 -26.05 -22.44 -31.72
CA ILE A 250 -26.00 -21.46 -32.81
C ILE A 250 -25.25 -22.04 -34.02
N ASP A 251 -24.12 -22.72 -33.82
CA ASP A 251 -23.34 -23.30 -34.91
C ASP A 251 -24.05 -24.47 -35.60
N GLU A 252 -24.79 -25.29 -34.84
CA GLU A 252 -25.65 -26.34 -35.38
C GLU A 252 -26.82 -25.76 -36.19
N MET A 253 -27.47 -24.72 -35.66
CA MET A 253 -28.54 -24.02 -36.36
C MET A 253 -28.03 -23.39 -37.66
N LYS A 254 -26.84 -22.77 -37.64
CA LYS A 254 -26.17 -22.26 -38.85
C LYS A 254 -25.87 -23.37 -39.86
N LYS A 255 -25.49 -24.57 -39.41
CA LYS A 255 -25.25 -25.71 -40.30
C LYS A 255 -26.56 -26.16 -40.98
N ARG A 256 -27.65 -26.28 -40.22
CA ARG A 256 -28.98 -26.60 -40.78
C ARG A 256 -29.47 -25.52 -41.74
N MET A 257 -29.20 -24.25 -41.43
CA MET A 257 -29.55 -23.13 -42.31
C MET A 257 -28.80 -23.23 -43.66
N ARG A 258 -27.50 -23.54 -43.65
CA ARG A 258 -26.73 -23.79 -44.88
C ARG A 258 -27.25 -24.99 -45.68
N GLU A 259 -27.66 -26.05 -45.01
CA GLU A 259 -28.25 -27.23 -45.65
C GLU A 259 -29.61 -26.88 -46.30
N MET A 260 -30.42 -26.08 -45.61
CA MET A 260 -31.69 -25.58 -46.13
C MET A 260 -31.49 -24.65 -47.32
N GLU A 261 -30.54 -23.72 -47.25
CA GLU A 261 -30.13 -22.85 -48.37
C GLU A 261 -29.68 -23.68 -49.59
N SER A 262 -28.93 -24.76 -49.36
CA SER A 262 -28.52 -25.69 -50.42
C SER A 262 -29.70 -26.45 -51.05
N LEU A 263 -30.71 -26.85 -50.27
CA LEU A 263 -31.91 -27.50 -50.78
C LEU A 263 -32.78 -26.54 -51.59
N VAL A 264 -32.95 -25.31 -51.09
CA VAL A 264 -33.64 -24.22 -51.79
C VAL A 264 -32.93 -23.93 -53.12
N ALA A 265 -31.62 -23.73 -53.11
CA ALA A 265 -30.85 -23.51 -54.34
C ALA A 265 -31.02 -24.65 -55.36
N ARG A 266 -31.08 -25.91 -54.91
CA ARG A 266 -31.35 -27.08 -55.77
C ARG A 266 -32.77 -27.07 -56.32
N PHE A 267 -33.78 -26.81 -55.49
CA PHE A 267 -35.18 -26.82 -55.90
C PHE A 267 -35.49 -25.71 -56.92
N TYR A 268 -35.05 -24.48 -56.63
CA TYR A 268 -35.25 -23.34 -57.53
C TYR A 268 -34.34 -23.39 -58.77
N GLY A 269 -33.11 -23.91 -58.64
CA GLY A 269 -32.23 -24.16 -59.78
C GLY A 269 -32.79 -25.21 -60.74
N SER A 270 -33.34 -26.31 -60.22
CA SER A 270 -34.01 -27.35 -61.02
C SER A 270 -35.29 -26.84 -61.67
N SER A 271 -36.07 -25.99 -60.99
CA SER A 271 -37.28 -25.36 -61.54
C SER A 271 -36.97 -24.41 -62.71
N ILE A 272 -35.92 -23.60 -62.59
CA ILE A 272 -35.45 -22.72 -63.68
C ILE A 272 -34.95 -23.53 -64.88
N ILE A 273 -34.20 -24.61 -64.65
CA ILE A 273 -33.75 -25.51 -65.73
C ILE A 273 -34.95 -26.22 -66.37
N TYR A 274 -35.93 -26.67 -65.59
CA TYR A 274 -37.17 -27.26 -66.12
C TYR A 274 -37.96 -26.27 -66.98
N HIS A 275 -38.13 -25.03 -66.54
CA HIS A 275 -38.81 -23.99 -67.32
C HIS A 275 -38.05 -23.60 -68.60
N ILE A 276 -36.71 -23.53 -68.56
CA ILE A 276 -35.88 -23.30 -69.76
C ILE A 276 -35.96 -24.49 -70.74
N ALA A 277 -35.96 -25.72 -70.23
CA ALA A 277 -36.09 -26.94 -71.04
C ALA A 277 -37.48 -27.06 -71.68
N ILE A 278 -38.55 -26.72 -70.94
CA ILE A 278 -39.91 -26.63 -71.49
C ILE A 278 -39.96 -25.54 -72.57
N TRP A 279 -39.43 -24.34 -72.31
CA TRP A 279 -39.42 -23.25 -73.30
C TRP A 279 -38.68 -23.59 -74.60
N ARG A 280 -37.60 -24.40 -74.52
CA ARG A 280 -36.89 -24.90 -75.71
C ARG A 280 -37.60 -26.04 -76.45
N THR A 281 -38.43 -26.83 -75.76
CA THR A 281 -39.13 -27.98 -76.35
C THR A 281 -40.51 -27.63 -76.88
N THR A 282 -41.21 -26.68 -76.25
CA THR A 282 -42.52 -26.17 -76.68
C THR A 282 -42.41 -24.93 -77.55
N GLY A 283 -41.33 -24.83 -78.35
CA GLY A 283 -40.98 -23.66 -79.16
C GLY A 283 -42.21 -22.89 -79.61
N TYR A 284 -42.31 -21.65 -79.12
CA TYR A 284 -43.34 -20.70 -79.52
C TYR A 284 -43.11 -20.40 -81.01
N ARG A 285 -43.79 -21.18 -81.84
CA ARG A 285 -44.02 -20.93 -83.25
C ARG A 285 -45.32 -20.14 -83.28
N ASP A 286 -45.23 -18.83 -83.23
CA ASP A 286 -46.33 -17.93 -83.59
C ASP A 286 -45.76 -16.55 -83.99
N GLY A 287 -46.08 -16.16 -85.22
CA GLY A 287 -46.05 -14.79 -85.73
C GLY A 287 -44.79 -14.37 -86.46
#